data_AF-A0A818M929-F1
#
_entry.id   AF-A0A818M929-F1
#
_cell.length_a   1.000
_cell.length_b   1.000
_cell.length_c   1.000
_cell.angle_alpha   90.00
_cell.angle_beta   90.00
_cell.angle_gamma   90.00
#
_symmetry.space_group_name_H-M   'P 1'
#
loop_
_entity.id
_entity.type
_entity.pdbx_description
1 polymer ?
#
loop_
_entity_poly.entity_id
_entity_poly.type
_entity_poly.pdbx_seq_one_letter_code
_entity_poly.pdbx_strand_id
1 'polypeptide(L)'
;MAYVGYHLTLKTVSLGKNHITAEGVYYLSNALQYNKTLTTLYLSDNPFGNKGALYLSNVLQSSTALTTLWINNNHIGIEGAQYLSNALKTNTTLMILFLHNNHIQSQGAQYLSDALQNNKTLKKLNLSDNEIGNKGTQHLCNTFINKKTLIEFDLSNYQIDGAEQELLQKFNNIKKKLHILSQDDAIIV
;
A
#
# COMPACT_ATOMS: atom_id res chain seq x y z
N MET A 1 -5.94 -23.03 -2.28
CA MET A 1 -5.25 -21.99 -1.47
C MET A 1 -4.31 -22.53 -0.39
N ALA A 2 -4.48 -23.75 0.15
CA ALA A 2 -3.60 -24.28 1.22
C ALA A 2 -2.12 -24.46 0.85
N TYR A 3 -1.77 -24.58 -0.44
CA TYR A 3 -0.40 -24.89 -0.86
C TYR A 3 0.59 -23.72 -0.73
N VAL A 4 0.12 -22.47 -0.85
CA VAL A 4 0.99 -21.26 -0.87
C VAL A 4 1.67 -21.01 0.50
N GLY A 5 1.03 -21.44 1.60
CA GLY A 5 1.52 -21.20 2.96
C GLY A 5 2.70 -22.08 3.38
N TYR A 6 2.79 -23.30 2.85
CA TYR A 6 3.82 -24.29 3.22
C TYR A 6 5.02 -24.31 2.29
N HIS A 7 4.98 -23.59 1.17
CA HIS A 7 6.14 -23.41 0.30
C HIS A 7 7.15 -22.46 0.94
N LEU A 8 8.12 -23.04 1.65
CA LEU A 8 9.20 -22.33 2.33
C LEU A 8 10.14 -21.58 1.39
N THR A 9 10.02 -21.72 0.07
CA THR A 9 10.88 -21.05 -0.92
C THR A 9 10.17 -19.96 -1.73
N LEU A 10 8.85 -19.86 -1.66
CA LEU A 10 8.09 -18.99 -2.54
C LEU A 10 8.35 -17.51 -2.20
N LYS A 11 8.89 -16.77 -3.17
CA LYS A 11 9.26 -15.35 -3.01
C LYS A 11 8.22 -14.38 -3.53
N THR A 12 7.51 -14.78 -4.58
CA THR A 12 6.56 -13.93 -5.29
C THR A 12 5.27 -14.70 -5.53
N VAL A 13 4.14 -14.04 -5.29
CA VAL A 13 2.80 -14.53 -5.62
C VAL A 13 2.10 -13.46 -6.44
N SER A 14 1.61 -13.84 -7.62
CA SER A 14 0.80 -12.96 -8.47
C SER A 14 -0.62 -13.49 -8.58
N LEU A 15 -1.57 -12.68 -8.11
CA LEU A 15 -2.99 -12.99 -8.02
C LEU A 15 -3.85 -11.80 -8.47
N GLY A 16 -3.28 -10.87 -9.25
CA GLY A 16 -4.03 -9.73 -9.79
C GLY A 16 -5.09 -10.16 -10.80
N LYS A 17 -6.19 -9.41 -10.94
CA LYS A 17 -7.25 -9.67 -11.93
C LYS A 17 -7.88 -11.06 -11.84
N ASN A 18 -8.04 -11.61 -10.64
CA ASN A 18 -8.55 -12.96 -10.39
C ASN A 18 -9.94 -12.99 -9.72
N HIS A 19 -10.63 -11.85 -9.65
CA HIS A 19 -11.93 -11.70 -8.95
C HIS A 19 -11.91 -12.22 -7.50
N ILE A 20 -10.76 -12.08 -6.82
CA ILE A 20 -10.61 -12.52 -5.44
C ILE A 20 -11.47 -11.62 -4.55
N THR A 21 -12.44 -12.22 -3.86
CA THR A 21 -13.31 -11.54 -2.89
C THR A 21 -12.62 -11.42 -1.53
N ALA A 22 -13.26 -10.73 -0.58
CA ALA A 22 -12.78 -10.67 0.81
C ALA A 22 -12.56 -12.07 1.43
N GLU A 23 -13.40 -13.05 1.07
CA GLU A 23 -13.26 -14.43 1.53
C GLU A 23 -12.03 -15.12 0.91
N GLY A 24 -11.75 -14.88 -0.38
CA GLY A 24 -10.52 -15.36 -1.00
C GLY A 24 -9.27 -14.79 -0.33
N VAL A 25 -9.30 -13.49 0.01
CA VAL A 25 -8.20 -12.85 0.78
C VAL A 25 -8.10 -13.43 2.19
N TYR A 26 -9.21 -13.76 2.86
CA TYR A 26 -9.18 -14.42 4.16
C TYR A 26 -8.39 -15.74 4.12
N TYR A 27 -8.70 -16.62 3.16
CA TYR A 27 -8.00 -17.89 3.03
C TYR A 27 -6.53 -17.71 2.62
N LEU A 28 -6.24 -16.75 1.74
CA LEU A 28 -4.87 -16.38 1.40
C LEU A 28 -4.10 -15.88 2.63
N SER A 29 -4.68 -14.98 3.41
CA SER A 29 -4.07 -14.43 4.62
C SER A 29 -3.75 -15.51 5.65
N ASN A 30 -4.65 -16.47 5.85
CA ASN A 30 -4.39 -17.62 6.73
C ASN A 30 -3.21 -18.46 6.24
N ALA A 31 -3.08 -18.68 4.93
CA ALA A 31 -1.91 -19.37 4.38
C ALA A 31 -0.61 -18.56 4.58
N LEU A 32 -0.67 -17.24 4.37
CA LEU A 32 0.49 -16.35 4.45
C LEU A 32 1.04 -16.15 5.87
N GLN A 33 0.26 -16.36 6.93
CA GLN A 33 0.74 -16.24 8.32
C GLN A 33 1.94 -17.18 8.61
N TYR A 34 1.96 -18.34 7.96
CA TYR A 34 3.03 -19.35 8.10
C TYR A 34 4.16 -19.17 7.10
N ASN A 35 3.93 -18.42 6.02
CA ASN A 35 4.95 -18.20 5.00
C ASN A 35 5.95 -17.13 5.49
N LYS A 36 7.21 -17.53 5.67
CA LYS A 36 8.31 -16.64 6.13
C LYS A 36 9.25 -16.22 5.02
N THR A 37 8.94 -16.52 3.76
CA THR A 37 9.84 -16.26 2.63
C THR A 37 9.26 -15.40 1.53
N LEU A 38 7.94 -15.22 1.48
CA LEU A 38 7.27 -14.37 0.51
C LEU A 38 7.67 -12.91 0.72
N THR A 39 8.30 -12.34 -0.30
CA THR A 39 8.75 -10.94 -0.33
C THR A 39 7.83 -10.05 -1.13
N THR A 40 7.12 -10.60 -2.11
CA THR A 40 6.29 -9.83 -3.05
C THR A 40 4.92 -10.45 -3.24
N LEU A 41 3.87 -9.64 -3.09
CA LEU A 41 2.48 -10.05 -3.29
C LEU A 41 1.76 -9.09 -4.24
N TYR A 42 1.27 -9.61 -5.36
CA TYR A 42 0.40 -8.88 -6.29
C TYR A 42 -1.04 -9.32 -6.14
N LEU A 43 -1.91 -8.39 -5.76
CA LEU A 43 -3.33 -8.60 -5.50
C LEU A 43 -4.21 -7.50 -6.11
N SER A 44 -3.67 -6.71 -7.03
CA SER A 44 -4.42 -5.60 -7.64
C SER A 44 -5.56 -6.08 -8.52
N ASP A 45 -6.55 -5.22 -8.77
CA ASP A 45 -7.72 -5.51 -9.62
C ASP A 45 -8.56 -6.70 -9.11
N ASN A 46 -8.81 -6.75 -7.80
CA ASN A 46 -9.66 -7.72 -7.13
C ASN A 46 -10.67 -7.02 -6.21
N PRO A 47 -11.98 -7.32 -6.29
CA PRO A 47 -13.00 -6.59 -5.53
C PRO A 47 -13.11 -7.07 -4.07
N PHE A 48 -12.00 -7.10 -3.32
CA PHE A 48 -11.98 -7.61 -1.94
C PHE A 48 -12.40 -6.57 -0.88
N GLY A 49 -12.40 -5.28 -1.22
CA GLY A 49 -12.92 -4.21 -0.38
C GLY A 49 -12.20 -3.99 0.95
N ASN A 50 -12.78 -3.17 1.82
CA ASN A 50 -12.29 -2.90 3.18
C ASN A 50 -12.07 -4.19 4.00
N LYS A 51 -12.95 -5.19 3.86
CA LYS A 51 -12.86 -6.47 4.59
C LYS A 51 -11.66 -7.31 4.15
N GLY A 52 -11.33 -7.35 2.86
CA GLY A 52 -10.07 -7.97 2.41
C GLY A 52 -8.84 -7.21 2.91
N ALA A 53 -8.88 -5.87 2.95
CA ALA A 53 -7.80 -5.05 3.51
C ALA A 53 -7.57 -5.32 5.00
N LEU A 54 -8.63 -5.58 5.78
CA LEU A 54 -8.51 -6.05 7.17
C LEU A 54 -7.67 -7.34 7.25
N TYR A 55 -8.00 -8.34 6.43
CA TYR A 55 -7.25 -9.61 6.42
C TYR A 55 -5.79 -9.44 5.98
N LEU A 56 -5.50 -8.55 5.03
CA LEU A 56 -4.13 -8.23 4.65
C LEU A 56 -3.38 -7.48 5.75
N SER A 57 -4.05 -6.63 6.51
CA SER A 57 -3.44 -5.92 7.63
C SER A 57 -2.91 -6.89 8.70
N ASN A 58 -3.62 -7.99 8.95
CA ASN A 58 -3.18 -9.04 9.87
C ASN A 58 -1.92 -9.76 9.35
N VAL A 59 -1.84 -9.99 8.02
CA VAL A 59 -0.63 -10.52 7.39
C VAL A 59 0.53 -9.56 7.57
N LEU A 60 0.35 -8.26 7.32
CA LEU A 60 1.39 -7.25 7.51
C LEU A 60 1.89 -7.18 8.95
N GLN A 61 1.02 -7.31 9.96
CA GLN A 61 1.45 -7.30 11.37
C GLN A 61 2.32 -8.49 11.73
N SER A 62 2.10 -9.65 11.10
CA SER A 62 2.81 -10.91 11.41
C SER A 62 3.97 -11.21 10.45
N SER A 63 4.04 -10.53 9.30
CA SER A 63 4.99 -10.82 8.24
C SER A 63 6.37 -10.29 8.55
N THR A 64 7.36 -11.18 8.49
CA THR A 64 8.77 -10.88 8.69
C THR A 64 9.55 -10.81 7.38
N ALA A 65 8.90 -11.00 6.23
CA ALA A 65 9.57 -11.09 4.92
C ALA A 65 8.94 -10.25 3.82
N LEU A 66 7.66 -9.88 3.92
CA LEU A 66 6.97 -9.16 2.84
C LEU A 66 7.51 -7.73 2.73
N THR A 67 8.16 -7.42 1.61
CA THR A 67 8.74 -6.10 1.34
C THR A 67 7.92 -5.31 0.33
N THR A 68 7.14 -5.97 -0.52
CA THR A 68 6.39 -5.35 -1.63
C THR A 68 4.95 -5.86 -1.68
N LEU A 69 3.99 -4.93 -1.66
CA LEU A 69 2.56 -5.23 -1.75
C LEU A 69 1.89 -4.35 -2.81
N TRP A 70 1.24 -4.99 -3.78
CA TRP A 70 0.46 -4.33 -4.82
C TRP A 70 -1.03 -4.61 -4.64
N ILE A 71 -1.77 -3.60 -4.23
CA ILE A 71 -3.22 -3.70 -3.98
C ILE A 71 -3.98 -2.54 -4.62
N ASN A 72 -3.62 -2.17 -5.85
CA ASN A 72 -4.35 -1.19 -6.65
C ASN A 72 -5.76 -1.70 -7.03
N ASN A 73 -6.71 -0.80 -7.27
CA ASN A 73 -8.04 -1.15 -7.82
C ASN A 73 -8.82 -2.20 -7.00
N ASN A 74 -8.81 -2.11 -5.67
CA ASN A 74 -9.46 -3.11 -4.79
C ASN A 74 -10.62 -2.56 -3.93
N HIS A 75 -10.99 -1.29 -4.12
CA HIS A 75 -12.08 -0.62 -3.40
C HIS A 75 -11.95 -0.69 -1.86
N ILE A 76 -10.74 -0.55 -1.32
CA ILE A 76 -10.53 -0.72 0.13
C ILE A 76 -11.15 0.39 0.99
N GLY A 77 -11.37 1.58 0.41
CA GLY A 77 -12.01 2.71 1.09
C GLY A 77 -11.24 3.27 2.29
N ILE A 78 -11.89 4.17 3.03
CA ILE A 78 -11.36 4.78 4.26
C ILE A 78 -11.06 3.72 5.33
N GLU A 79 -11.99 2.79 5.56
CA GLU A 79 -11.84 1.75 6.60
C GLU A 79 -10.69 0.79 6.29
N GLY A 80 -10.55 0.37 5.04
CA GLY A 80 -9.42 -0.46 4.61
C GLY A 80 -8.09 0.27 4.82
N ALA A 81 -8.03 1.56 4.49
CA ALA A 81 -6.85 2.39 4.77
C ALA A 81 -6.54 2.49 6.26
N GLN A 82 -7.56 2.56 7.13
CA GLN A 82 -7.37 2.55 8.59
C GLN A 82 -6.74 1.24 9.07
N TYR A 83 -7.21 0.09 8.58
CA TYR A 83 -6.64 -1.22 8.93
C TYR A 83 -5.17 -1.33 8.49
N LEU A 84 -4.87 -0.96 7.25
CA LEU A 84 -3.49 -0.96 6.75
C LEU A 84 -2.60 -0.02 7.54
N SER A 85 -3.08 1.19 7.87
CA SER A 85 -2.38 2.16 8.71
C SER A 85 -2.02 1.58 10.07
N ASN A 86 -2.94 0.87 10.72
CA ASN A 86 -2.66 0.24 12.01
C ASN A 86 -1.59 -0.85 11.90
N ALA A 87 -1.58 -1.63 10.83
CA ALA A 87 -0.51 -2.61 10.59
C ALA A 87 0.85 -1.95 10.30
N LEU A 88 0.87 -0.84 9.54
CA LEU A 88 2.08 -0.11 9.19
C LEU A 88 2.79 0.53 10.39
N LYS A 89 2.07 0.80 11.50
CA LYS A 89 2.67 1.30 12.74
C LYS A 89 3.67 0.31 13.35
N THR A 90 3.43 -0.98 13.21
CA THR A 90 4.24 -2.06 13.82
C THR A 90 5.03 -2.87 12.79
N ASN A 91 4.62 -2.88 11.53
CA ASN A 91 5.33 -3.58 10.47
C ASN A 91 6.71 -2.93 10.22
N THR A 92 7.75 -3.77 10.19
CA THR A 92 9.15 -3.36 10.04
C THR A 92 9.81 -3.90 8.77
N THR A 93 9.02 -4.40 7.82
CA THR A 93 9.52 -5.15 6.66
C THR A 93 9.04 -4.60 5.33
N LEU A 94 7.81 -4.08 5.28
CA LEU A 94 7.24 -3.51 4.08
C LEU A 94 7.99 -2.24 3.69
N MET A 95 8.43 -2.22 2.43
CA MET A 95 9.21 -1.15 1.81
C MET A 95 8.44 -0.48 0.68
N ILE A 96 7.56 -1.21 0.00
CA ILE A 96 6.84 -0.73 -1.18
C ILE A 96 5.36 -1.09 -1.03
N LEU A 97 4.49 -0.07 -1.11
CA LEU A 97 3.05 -0.24 -1.05
C LEU A 97 2.37 0.55 -2.18
N PHE A 98 1.71 -0.16 -3.09
CA PHE A 98 0.91 0.43 -4.15
C PHE A 98 -0.58 0.32 -3.82
N LEU A 99 -1.24 1.48 -3.74
CA LEU A 99 -2.63 1.65 -3.34
C LEU A 99 -3.44 2.46 -4.38
N HIS A 100 -2.95 2.59 -5.61
CA HIS A 100 -3.62 3.35 -6.67
C HIS A 100 -5.11 2.95 -6.83
N ASN A 101 -5.97 3.95 -7.00
CA ASN A 101 -7.41 3.80 -7.25
C ASN A 101 -8.14 2.88 -6.26
N ASN A 102 -8.30 3.34 -5.04
CA ASN A 102 -8.87 2.56 -3.94
C ASN A 102 -9.90 3.34 -3.09
N HIS A 103 -10.29 4.55 -3.52
CA HIS A 103 -11.20 5.44 -2.80
C HIS A 103 -10.81 5.68 -1.33
N ILE A 104 -9.51 5.84 -1.05
CA ILE A 104 -8.99 6.03 0.32
C ILE A 104 -9.48 7.35 0.94
N GLN A 105 -9.69 8.38 0.11
CA GLN A 105 -10.18 9.70 0.47
C GLN A 105 -9.29 10.44 1.49
N SER A 106 -9.65 11.68 1.81
CA SER A 106 -8.88 12.53 2.73
C SER A 106 -8.67 11.90 4.11
N GLN A 107 -9.67 11.19 4.65
CA GLN A 107 -9.57 10.60 5.99
C GLN A 107 -8.68 9.36 6.02
N GLY A 108 -8.76 8.50 5.00
CA GLY A 108 -7.85 7.36 4.88
C GLY A 108 -6.40 7.80 4.66
N ALA A 109 -6.20 8.87 3.89
CA ALA A 109 -4.89 9.51 3.73
C ALA A 109 -4.32 10.01 5.07
N GLN A 110 -5.14 10.63 5.91
CA GLN A 110 -4.72 11.04 7.25
C GLN A 110 -4.26 9.85 8.10
N TYR A 111 -5.01 8.74 8.11
CA TYR A 111 -4.59 7.54 8.84
C TYR A 111 -3.23 6.99 8.37
N LEU A 112 -3.02 6.96 7.05
CA LEU A 112 -1.74 6.53 6.47
C LEU A 112 -0.61 7.48 6.87
N SER A 113 -0.87 8.79 6.83
CA SER A 113 0.07 9.82 7.27
C SER A 113 0.50 9.60 8.72
N ASP A 114 -0.47 9.46 9.64
CA ASP A 114 -0.21 9.30 11.07
C ASP A 114 0.58 8.02 11.37
N ALA A 115 0.23 6.90 10.71
CA ALA A 115 0.96 5.64 10.86
C ALA A 115 2.40 5.77 10.36
N LEU A 116 2.58 6.45 9.22
CA LEU A 116 3.87 6.59 8.59
C LEU A 116 4.75 7.63 9.24
N GLN A 117 4.28 8.44 10.19
CA GLN A 117 5.16 9.34 10.94
C GLN A 117 6.33 8.58 11.59
N ASN A 118 6.04 7.44 12.22
CA ASN A 118 7.00 6.63 12.96
C ASN A 118 7.50 5.38 12.21
N ASN A 119 6.84 4.98 11.11
CA ASN A 119 7.30 3.86 10.30
C ASN A 119 8.68 4.16 9.68
N LYS A 120 9.64 3.25 9.83
CA LYS A 120 11.04 3.47 9.39
C LYS A 120 11.42 2.70 8.12
N THR A 121 10.51 1.88 7.58
CA THR A 121 10.84 0.90 6.55
C THR A 121 10.21 1.21 5.21
N LEU A 122 9.02 1.81 5.19
CA LEU A 122 8.34 2.15 3.95
C LEU A 122 9.13 3.23 3.19
N LYS A 123 9.50 2.88 1.96
CA LYS A 123 10.28 3.71 1.04
C LYS A 123 9.46 4.25 -0.12
N LYS A 124 8.45 3.49 -0.56
CA LYS A 124 7.60 3.84 -1.69
C LYS A 124 6.13 3.67 -1.34
N LEU A 125 5.34 4.71 -1.61
CA LEU A 125 3.90 4.72 -1.42
C LEU A 125 3.22 5.36 -2.64
N ASN A 126 2.33 4.63 -3.31
CA ASN A 126 1.50 5.20 -4.36
C ASN A 126 0.05 5.35 -3.88
N LEU A 127 -0.47 6.58 -3.93
CA LEU A 127 -1.83 6.94 -3.57
C LEU A 127 -2.54 7.73 -4.69
N SER A 128 -2.13 7.60 -5.95
CA SER A 128 -2.84 8.22 -7.07
C SER A 128 -4.28 7.69 -7.18
N ASP A 129 -5.18 8.52 -7.72
CA ASP A 129 -6.58 8.15 -8.03
C ASP A 129 -7.45 7.66 -6.84
N ASN A 130 -7.14 8.10 -5.63
CA ASN A 130 -7.78 7.78 -4.34
C ASN A 130 -8.67 8.90 -3.73
N GLU A 131 -9.06 9.92 -4.48
CA GLU A 131 -9.89 11.05 -4.02
C GLU A 131 -9.38 11.77 -2.74
N ILE A 132 -8.06 11.93 -2.59
CA ILE A 132 -7.45 12.41 -1.34
C ILE A 132 -7.79 13.87 -1.00
N GLY A 133 -7.94 14.71 -2.02
CA GLY A 133 -8.26 16.14 -1.88
C GLY A 133 -7.18 16.97 -1.16
N ASN A 134 -7.44 18.26 -1.00
CA ASN A 134 -6.48 19.22 -0.43
C ASN A 134 -6.10 18.89 1.02
N LYS A 135 -7.09 18.60 1.88
CA LYS A 135 -6.84 18.27 3.29
C LYS A 135 -5.96 17.03 3.44
N GLY A 136 -6.26 15.96 2.71
CA GLY A 136 -5.45 14.74 2.74
C GLY A 136 -4.04 14.97 2.21
N THR A 137 -3.91 15.76 1.13
CA THR A 137 -2.62 16.16 0.57
C THR A 137 -1.79 16.93 1.59
N GLN A 138 -2.38 17.90 2.28
CA GLN A 138 -1.73 18.68 3.31
C GLN A 138 -1.17 17.79 4.43
N HIS A 139 -1.96 16.84 4.93
CA HIS A 139 -1.50 15.88 5.94
C HIS A 139 -0.28 15.08 5.45
N LEU A 140 -0.39 14.47 4.27
CA LEU A 140 0.67 13.64 3.70
C LEU A 140 1.96 14.45 3.44
N CYS A 141 1.84 15.63 2.82
CA CYS A 141 2.99 16.50 2.56
C CYS A 141 3.67 16.95 3.85
N ASN A 142 2.91 17.38 4.86
CA ASN A 142 3.47 17.80 6.15
C ASN A 142 4.21 16.67 6.86
N THR A 143 3.70 15.44 6.79
CA THR A 143 4.38 14.28 7.38
C THR A 143 5.62 13.88 6.57
N PHE A 144 5.55 13.90 5.24
CA PHE A 144 6.58 13.30 4.40
C PHE A 144 7.70 14.25 3.99
N ILE A 145 7.51 15.57 4.05
CA ILE A 145 8.50 16.56 3.59
C ILE A 145 9.87 16.41 4.27
N ASN A 146 9.88 16.02 5.55
CA ASN A 146 11.10 15.79 6.33
C ASN A 146 11.44 14.30 6.51
N LYS A 147 10.59 13.40 5.99
CA LYS A 147 10.75 11.96 6.19
C LYS A 147 11.83 11.43 5.26
N LYS A 148 12.97 11.01 5.81
CA LYS A 148 14.09 10.47 5.02
C LYS A 148 13.83 9.06 4.50
N THR A 149 13.02 8.28 5.20
CA THR A 149 12.77 6.88 4.86
C THR A 149 11.85 6.73 3.66
N LEU A 150 10.86 7.62 3.52
CA LEU A 150 10.01 7.68 2.34
C LEU A 150 10.74 8.43 1.23
N ILE A 151 11.06 7.72 0.17
CA ILE A 151 11.84 8.20 -0.97
C ILE A 151 10.90 8.51 -2.14
N GLU A 152 9.84 7.73 -2.29
CA GLU A 152 8.88 7.86 -3.39
C GLU A 152 7.46 7.95 -2.86
N PHE A 153 6.73 8.93 -3.38
CA PHE A 153 5.35 9.21 -3.01
C PHE A 153 4.62 9.79 -4.22
N ASP A 154 3.51 9.15 -4.60
CA ASP A 154 2.73 9.52 -5.77
C ASP A 154 1.30 9.91 -5.38
N LEU A 155 0.89 11.12 -5.77
CA LEU A 155 -0.45 11.70 -5.68
C LEU A 155 -0.92 12.23 -7.04
N SER A 156 -0.44 11.66 -8.15
CA SER A 156 -0.87 12.05 -9.48
C SER A 156 -2.39 11.85 -9.67
N ASN A 157 -2.93 12.57 -10.66
CA ASN A 157 -4.34 12.55 -11.06
C ASN A 157 -5.35 13.20 -10.08
N TYR A 158 -4.90 14.18 -9.29
CA TYR A 158 -5.79 15.09 -8.57
C TYR A 158 -5.70 16.51 -9.04
N GLN A 159 -6.86 17.17 -9.05
CA GLN A 159 -6.95 18.62 -9.15
C GLN A 159 -6.68 19.20 -7.75
N ILE A 160 -5.39 19.33 -7.42
CA ILE A 160 -4.92 20.02 -6.21
C ILE A 160 -4.68 21.47 -6.62
N ASP A 161 -5.36 22.40 -5.97
CA ASP A 161 -5.23 23.84 -6.18
C ASP A 161 -4.64 24.53 -4.94
N GLY A 162 -4.37 25.84 -5.07
CA GLY A 162 -3.96 26.67 -3.94
C GLY A 162 -2.61 26.28 -3.31
N ALA A 163 -2.53 26.46 -1.98
CA ALA A 163 -1.30 26.28 -1.21
C ALA A 163 -0.85 24.81 -1.17
N GLU A 164 -1.77 23.86 -1.32
CA GLU A 164 -1.49 22.43 -1.32
C GLU A 164 -0.72 22.02 -2.59
N GLN A 165 -0.96 22.69 -3.71
CA GLN A 165 -0.21 22.46 -4.93
C GLN A 165 1.25 22.90 -4.76
N GLU A 166 1.49 24.02 -4.08
CA GLU A 166 2.84 24.50 -3.74
C GLU A 166 3.57 23.54 -2.78
N LEU A 167 2.86 23.00 -1.79
CA LEU A 167 3.40 21.98 -0.87
C LEU A 167 3.80 20.71 -1.60
N LEU A 168 2.96 20.23 -2.52
CA LEU A 168 3.26 19.04 -3.33
C LEU A 168 4.44 19.29 -4.27
N GLN A 169 4.51 20.46 -4.91
CA GLN A 169 5.67 20.85 -5.72
C GLN A 169 6.96 20.91 -4.90
N LYS A 170 6.90 21.49 -3.70
CA LYS A 170 8.04 21.52 -2.77
C LYS A 170 8.50 20.11 -2.40
N PHE A 171 7.55 19.22 -2.09
CA PHE A 171 7.85 17.81 -1.82
C PHE A 171 8.54 17.14 -3.02
N ASN A 172 7.98 17.28 -4.23
CA ASN A 172 8.54 16.70 -5.46
C ASN A 172 9.94 17.23 -5.79
N ASN A 173 10.20 18.50 -5.51
CA ASN A 173 11.51 19.12 -5.70
C ASN A 173 12.57 18.57 -4.73
N ILE A 174 12.18 18.27 -3.49
CA ILE A 174 13.09 17.69 -2.47
C ILE A 174 13.45 16.24 -2.81
N LYS A 175 12.54 15.50 -3.47
CA LYS A 175 12.64 14.04 -3.66
C LYS A 175 12.92 13.58 -5.09
N LYS A 176 13.41 14.47 -5.96
CA LYS A 176 13.52 14.27 -7.43
C LYS A 176 13.94 12.85 -7.90
N LYS A 177 13.04 12.28 -8.73
CA LYS A 177 13.15 11.25 -9.79
C LYS A 177 13.56 9.80 -9.40
N LEU A 178 12.66 8.82 -9.62
CA LEU A 178 12.80 7.81 -10.70
C LEU A 178 11.63 6.79 -10.78
N HIS A 179 11.34 6.39 -12.03
CA HIS A 179 10.63 5.21 -12.56
C HIS A 179 9.43 4.60 -11.81
N ILE A 180 8.25 4.79 -12.42
CA ILE A 180 7.09 3.91 -12.29
C ILE A 180 7.56 2.51 -12.71
N LEU A 181 7.57 1.56 -11.78
CA LEU A 181 7.59 0.14 -12.14
C LEU A 181 6.19 -0.18 -12.66
N SER A 182 6.09 -0.71 -13.87
CA SER A 182 4.83 -1.26 -14.37
C SER A 182 4.59 -2.64 -13.75
N GLN A 183 3.32 -2.99 -13.60
CA GLN A 183 2.87 -4.28 -13.07
C GLN A 183 3.36 -5.48 -13.91
N ASP A 184 3.79 -5.22 -15.15
CA ASP A 184 4.12 -6.21 -16.18
C ASP A 184 5.43 -6.98 -15.95
N ASP A 185 6.20 -6.67 -14.90
CA ASP A 185 7.44 -7.39 -14.55
C ASP A 185 7.21 -8.66 -13.71
N ALA A 186 5.95 -9.03 -13.43
CA ALA A 186 5.64 -10.24 -12.66
C ALA A 186 5.62 -11.49 -13.56
N ILE A 187 6.71 -12.27 -13.51
CA ILE A 187 6.77 -13.63 -14.08
C ILE A 187 5.67 -14.49 -13.44
N ILE A 188 4.82 -15.07 -14.29
CA ILE A 188 3.82 -16.07 -13.95
C ILE A 188 4.56 -17.33 -13.48
N VAL A 189 4.29 -17.78 -12.26
CA VAL A 189 4.61 -19.14 -11.80
C VAL A 189 3.30 -19.85 -11.51
#